data_AF-A0A101M7C6-F1
#
_entry.id   AF-A0A101M7C6-F1
#
_cell.length_a   1.000
_cell.length_b   1.000
_cell.length_c   1.000
_cell.angle_alpha   90.00
_cell.angle_beta   90.00
_cell.angle_gamma   90.00
#
_symmetry.space_group_name_H-M   'P 1'
#
loop_
_entity.id
_entity.type
_entity.pdbx_description
1 polymer ?
#
loop_
_entity_poly.entity_id
_entity_poly.type
_entity_poly.pdbx_seq_one_letter_code
_entity_poly.pdbx_strand_id
1 'polypeptide(L)'
;MEIDIGSWMCLACPTSTRKCLDCKQYEGHEDSLIIAIHGECLTEKTRKRSAIGVFYGRGNAGNISWPIPGKDDHSHTTQIAELTACLRALRNATSIIEKRRNMMRKGKVLMPLNTFVIKTDSEYLVRSLTEWLPKWKKNG
;
A
#
# COMPACT_ATOMS: atom_id res chain seq x y z
N MET A 1 11.39 -9.50 2.58
CA MET A 1 12.40 -8.51 2.14
C MET A 1 11.85 -7.81 0.89
N GLU A 2 12.15 -6.53 0.70
CA GLU A 2 11.52 -5.68 -0.33
C GLU A 2 12.58 -5.18 -1.31
N ILE A 3 12.21 -5.00 -2.58
CA ILE A 3 13.11 -4.43 -3.59
C ILE A 3 12.39 -3.40 -4.47
N ASP A 4 13.17 -2.45 -5.00
CA ASP A 4 12.68 -1.51 -6.01
C ASP A 4 12.76 -2.12 -7.42
N ILE A 5 11.64 -2.08 -8.14
CA ILE A 5 11.53 -2.41 -9.57
C ILE A 5 11.02 -1.16 -10.30
N GLY A 6 11.95 -0.36 -10.80
CA GLY A 6 11.62 0.97 -11.33
C GLY A 6 11.15 1.88 -10.20
N SER A 7 9.95 2.44 -10.31
CA SER A 7 9.30 3.24 -9.27
C SER A 7 8.37 2.42 -8.36
N TRP A 8 8.40 1.09 -8.42
CA TRP A 8 7.49 0.21 -7.67
C TRP A 8 8.24 -0.65 -6.65
N MET A 9 7.67 -0.84 -5.46
CA MET A 9 8.13 -1.77 -4.45
C MET A 9 7.55 -3.16 -4.70
N CYS A 10 8.40 -4.18 -4.76
CA CYS A 10 7.99 -5.56 -4.98
C CYS A 10 8.58 -6.48 -3.91
N LEU A 11 8.00 -7.67 -3.74
CA LEU A 11 8.56 -8.69 -2.87
C LEU A 11 9.89 -9.19 -3.43
N ALA A 12 10.91 -9.28 -2.58
CA ALA A 12 12.11 -10.02 -2.92
C ALA A 12 11.79 -11.51 -3.02
N CYS A 13 12.44 -12.19 -3.96
CA CYS A 13 12.35 -13.63 -4.13
C CYS A 13 12.99 -14.31 -2.90
N PRO A 14 12.26 -15.16 -2.16
CA PRO A 14 12.77 -15.78 -0.94
C PRO A 14 13.91 -16.78 -1.21
N THR A 15 14.00 -17.31 -2.43
CA THR A 15 15.09 -18.22 -2.85
C THR A 15 16.31 -17.46 -3.36
N SER A 16 16.25 -16.13 -3.47
CA SER A 16 17.39 -15.31 -3.90
C SER A 16 18.44 -15.25 -2.78
N THR A 17 19.49 -16.07 -2.91
CA THR A 17 20.54 -16.19 -1.90
C THR A 17 21.62 -15.11 -1.98
N ARG A 18 21.71 -14.40 -3.12
CA ARG A 18 22.73 -13.36 -3.36
C ARG A 18 22.14 -12.16 -4.10
N LYS A 19 22.70 -10.98 -3.81
CA LYS A 19 22.41 -9.75 -4.55
C LYS A 19 23.10 -9.78 -5.92
N CYS A 20 22.47 -9.16 -6.91
CA CYS A 20 23.10 -8.87 -8.19
C CYS A 20 24.38 -8.06 -7.98
N LEU A 21 25.46 -8.42 -8.68
CA LEU A 21 26.76 -7.77 -8.51
C LEU A 21 26.75 -6.31 -8.97
N ASP A 22 25.92 -5.97 -9.94
CA ASP A 22 25.85 -4.64 -10.53
C ASP A 22 24.91 -3.72 -9.72
N CYS A 23 23.63 -4.10 -9.60
CA CYS A 23 22.63 -3.25 -8.95
C CYS A 23 22.49 -3.45 -7.44
N LYS A 24 23.19 -4.43 -6.85
CA LYS A 24 23.15 -4.76 -5.40
C LYS A 24 21.74 -5.06 -4.83
N GLN A 25 20.80 -5.45 -5.68
CA GLN A 25 19.45 -5.89 -5.28
C GLN A 25 19.29 -7.40 -5.39
N TYR A 26 18.39 -7.97 -4.59
CA TYR A 26 17.94 -9.35 -4.76
C TYR A 26 17.03 -9.47 -5.98
N GLU A 27 16.82 -10.69 -6.46
CA GLU A 27 15.73 -10.94 -7.40
C GLU A 27 14.40 -10.67 -6.72
N GLY A 28 13.38 -10.26 -7.47
CA GLY A 28 12.05 -10.03 -6.91
C GLY A 28 10.93 -10.42 -7.84
N HIS A 29 9.78 -10.59 -7.23
CA HIS A 29 8.53 -11.03 -7.84
C HIS A 29 7.90 -9.87 -8.59
N GLU A 30 8.09 -9.82 -9.91
CA GLU A 30 7.56 -8.76 -10.78
C GLU A 30 6.02 -8.75 -10.83
N ASP A 31 5.40 -9.89 -10.53
CA ASP A 31 3.97 -10.14 -10.35
C ASP A 31 3.42 -9.65 -9.00
N SER A 32 4.27 -9.10 -8.13
CA SER A 32 3.87 -8.53 -6.84
C SER A 32 3.94 -7.00 -6.83
N LEU A 33 3.16 -6.41 -5.92
CA LEU A 33 3.27 -5.00 -5.56
C LEU A 33 3.08 -4.83 -4.05
N ILE A 34 4.02 -4.14 -3.41
CA ILE A 34 3.92 -3.71 -2.03
C ILE A 34 3.43 -2.26 -2.02
N ILE A 35 2.41 -1.99 -1.22
CA ILE A 35 1.88 -0.65 -1.00
C ILE A 35 1.95 -0.38 0.50
N ALA A 36 2.80 0.55 0.91
CA ALA A 36 2.82 1.03 2.28
C ALA A 36 1.76 2.12 2.46
N ILE A 37 0.96 2.00 3.52
CA ILE A 37 -0.08 2.96 3.88
C ILE A 37 0.10 3.37 5.33
N HIS A 38 -0.38 4.57 5.64
CA HIS A 38 -0.48 5.06 7.01
C HIS A 38 -1.59 6.10 7.08
N GLY A 39 -2.26 6.18 8.22
CA GLY A 39 -3.29 7.16 8.49
C GLY A 39 -3.10 7.75 9.88
N GLU A 40 -2.99 9.07 9.95
CA GLU A 40 -2.78 9.76 11.23
C GLU A 40 -3.91 10.74 11.50
N CYS A 41 -4.27 10.90 12.77
CA CYS A 41 -5.24 11.87 13.24
C CYS A 41 -4.64 12.74 14.36
N LEU A 42 -4.35 13.98 14.01
CA LEU A 42 -3.96 15.00 14.98
C LEU A 42 -5.19 15.47 15.76
N THR A 43 -5.14 15.33 17.08
CA THR A 43 -6.18 15.80 18.00
C THR A 43 -5.66 17.00 18.78
N GLU A 44 -6.21 18.18 18.51
CA GLU A 44 -5.96 19.39 19.26
C GLU A 44 -7.18 19.73 20.14
N LYS A 45 -7.03 20.65 21.10
CA LYS A 45 -8.07 20.99 22.09
C LYS A 45 -9.41 21.41 21.46
N THR A 46 -9.40 21.95 20.25
CA THR A 46 -10.57 22.56 19.60
C THR A 46 -10.89 21.97 18.23
N ARG A 47 -10.09 21.02 17.73
CA ARG A 47 -10.26 20.46 16.38
C ARG A 47 -9.51 19.15 16.21
N LYS A 48 -10.12 18.23 15.48
CA LYS A 48 -9.43 17.06 14.93
C LYS A 48 -9.17 17.21 13.44
N ARG A 49 -8.02 16.70 13.00
CA ARG A 49 -7.62 16.66 11.59
C ARG A 49 -6.95 15.33 11.32
N SER A 50 -7.28 14.68 10.21
CA SER A 50 -6.63 13.45 9.80
C SER A 50 -6.13 13.53 8.36
N ALA A 51 -5.12 12.72 8.07
CA ALA A 51 -4.53 12.60 6.76
C ALA A 51 -4.13 11.15 6.48
N ILE A 52 -3.99 10.84 5.20
CA ILE A 52 -3.53 9.53 4.71
C ILE A 52 -2.21 9.69 3.98
N GLY A 53 -1.37 8.68 4.08
CA GLY A 53 -0.19 8.47 3.24
C GLY A 53 -0.32 7.16 2.47
N VAL A 54 0.07 7.18 1.19
CA VAL A 54 0.20 5.97 0.37
C VAL A 54 1.50 6.02 -0.41
N PHE A 55 2.31 4.98 -0.29
CA PHE A 55 3.63 4.86 -0.88
C PHE A 55 3.78 3.57 -1.69
N TYR A 56 4.09 3.72 -2.97
CA TYR A 56 4.27 2.63 -3.94
C TYR A 56 5.75 2.35 -4.25
N GLY A 57 6.65 3.28 -3.94
CA GLY A 57 8.07 3.19 -4.26
C GLY A 57 8.72 4.55 -4.49
N ARG A 58 10.06 4.59 -4.49
CA ARG A 58 10.79 5.86 -4.63
C ARG A 58 10.51 6.49 -6.00
N GLY A 59 10.18 7.79 -6.00
CA GLY A 59 9.89 8.54 -7.23
C GLY A 59 8.60 8.14 -7.94
N ASN A 60 7.73 7.33 -7.32
CA ASN A 60 6.44 7.00 -7.92
C ASN A 60 5.50 8.20 -7.87
N ALA A 61 5.00 8.64 -9.03
CA ALA A 61 4.05 9.74 -9.13
C ALA A 61 2.69 9.46 -8.46
N GLY A 62 2.40 8.19 -8.14
CA GLY A 62 1.22 7.78 -7.37
C GLY A 62 1.38 7.93 -5.86
N ASN A 63 2.57 8.24 -5.35
CA ASN A 63 2.77 8.51 -3.93
C ASN A 63 1.99 9.76 -3.52
N ILE A 64 1.22 9.67 -2.43
CA ILE A 64 0.38 10.77 -1.96
C ILE A 64 0.44 10.92 -0.45
N SER A 65 0.21 12.15 0.00
CA SER A 65 -0.09 12.50 1.37
C SER A 65 -1.23 13.51 1.34
N TRP A 66 -2.46 13.08 1.67
CA TRP A 66 -3.66 13.92 1.52
C TRP A 66 -4.46 14.04 2.81
N PRO A 67 -4.95 15.25 3.14
CA PRO A 67 -5.89 15.43 4.25
C PRO A 67 -7.22 14.75 3.92
N ILE A 68 -7.85 14.16 4.93
CA ILE A 68 -9.22 13.65 4.80
C ILE A 68 -10.17 14.85 4.91
N PRO A 69 -11.08 15.05 3.95
CA PRO A 69 -12.07 16.11 4.04
C PRO A 69 -13.11 15.78 5.12
N GLY A 70 -13.46 16.77 5.93
CA GLY A 70 -14.41 16.65 7.03
C GLY A 70 -14.49 17.96 7.82
N LYS A 71 -15.66 18.27 8.39
CA LYS A 71 -15.86 19.47 9.23
C LYS A 71 -16.15 19.12 10.69
N ASP A 72 -16.60 17.92 10.97
CA ASP A 72 -16.96 17.43 12.29
C ASP A 72 -15.89 16.51 12.87
N ASP A 73 -15.71 16.56 14.19
CA ASP A 73 -14.70 15.78 14.90
C ASP A 73 -14.94 14.26 14.81
N HIS A 74 -16.16 13.83 14.50
CA HIS A 74 -16.49 12.40 14.30
C HIS A 74 -15.88 11.82 13.02
N SER A 75 -15.63 12.66 12.01
CA SER A 75 -14.98 12.26 10.75
C SER A 75 -13.46 12.09 10.88
N HIS A 76 -12.89 12.45 12.02
CA HIS A 76 -11.45 12.46 12.24
C HIS A 76 -11.07 11.56 13.43
N THR A 77 -10.68 10.33 13.12
CA THR A 77 -10.02 9.40 14.04
C THR A 77 -8.87 8.70 13.33
N THR A 78 -7.91 8.17 14.10
CA THR A 78 -6.79 7.38 13.53
C THR A 78 -7.32 6.15 12.79
N GLN A 79 -8.36 5.48 13.30
CA GLN A 79 -8.94 4.30 12.64
C GLN A 79 -9.60 4.65 11.31
N ILE A 80 -10.33 5.77 11.24
CA ILE A 80 -10.90 6.27 9.97
C ILE A 80 -9.76 6.59 8.99
N ALA A 81 -8.67 7.20 9.47
CA ALA A 81 -7.53 7.54 8.63
C ALA A 81 -6.88 6.29 8.00
N GLU A 82 -6.58 5.29 8.82
CA GLU A 82 -5.99 4.01 8.38
C GLU A 82 -6.89 3.27 7.37
N LEU A 83 -8.19 3.17 7.67
CA LEU A 83 -9.17 2.55 6.76
C LEU A 83 -9.28 3.32 5.43
N THR A 84 -9.23 4.66 5.49
CA THR A 84 -9.29 5.51 4.29
C THR A 84 -8.03 5.35 3.44
N ALA A 85 -6.85 5.25 4.06
CA ALA A 85 -5.59 5.00 3.37
C ALA A 85 -5.63 3.65 2.64
N CYS A 86 -6.14 2.61 3.30
CA CYS A 86 -6.32 1.27 2.73
C CYS A 86 -7.30 1.28 1.54
N LEU A 87 -8.47 1.90 1.70
CA LEU A 87 -9.47 2.01 0.63
C LEU A 87 -8.90 2.76 -0.58
N ARG A 88 -8.13 3.83 -0.36
CA ARG A 88 -7.45 4.58 -1.41
C ARG A 88 -6.43 3.70 -2.15
N ALA A 89 -5.59 2.95 -1.44
CA ALA A 89 -4.63 2.04 -2.06
C ALA A 89 -5.33 0.99 -2.94
N LEU A 90 -6.41 0.37 -2.43
CA LEU A 90 -7.18 -0.63 -3.17
C LEU A 90 -7.88 -0.06 -4.40
N ARG A 91 -8.45 1.14 -4.33
CA ARG A 91 -9.05 1.82 -5.50
C ARG A 91 -8.03 2.09 -6.61
N ASN A 92 -6.79 2.39 -6.24
CA ASN A 92 -5.73 2.60 -7.21
C ASN A 92 -5.23 1.28 -7.84
N ALA A 93 -5.44 0.13 -7.18
CA ALA A 93 -4.93 -1.16 -7.64
C ALA A 93 -5.36 -1.50 -9.08
N THR A 94 -6.63 -1.31 -9.43
CA THR A 94 -7.13 -1.57 -10.79
C THR A 94 -6.39 -0.75 -11.85
N SER A 95 -6.22 0.56 -11.61
CA SER A 95 -5.48 1.43 -12.53
C SER A 95 -4.00 1.02 -12.63
N ILE A 96 -3.41 0.51 -11.55
CA ILE A 96 -2.03 0.03 -11.54
C ILE A 96 -1.90 -1.26 -12.37
N ILE A 97 -2.84 -2.20 -12.25
CA ILE A 97 -2.88 -3.43 -13.05
C ILE A 97 -2.89 -3.08 -14.54
N GLU A 98 -3.75 -2.15 -14.95
CA GLU A 98 -3.85 -1.71 -16.34
C GLU A 98 -2.56 -1.04 -16.81
N LYS A 99 -2.01 -0.10 -16.04
CA LYS A 99 -0.76 0.60 -16.38
C LYS A 99 0.43 -0.34 -16.51
N ARG A 100 0.52 -1.38 -15.67
CA ARG A 100 1.65 -2.33 -15.68
C ARG A 100 1.55 -3.39 -16.78
N ARG A 101 0.37 -3.65 -17.33
CA ARG A 101 0.12 -4.75 -18.29
C ARG A 101 1.09 -4.78 -19.48
N ASN A 102 1.51 -3.61 -19.97
CA ASN A 102 2.40 -3.49 -21.13
C ASN A 102 3.76 -2.85 -20.78
N MET A 103 4.07 -2.68 -19.49
CA MET A 103 5.38 -2.15 -19.09
C MET A 103 6.48 -3.16 -19.42
N MET A 104 7.63 -2.64 -19.84
CA MET A 104 8.80 -3.45 -20.15
C MET A 104 9.93 -3.20 -19.15
N ARG A 105 10.66 -4.27 -18.83
CA ARG A 105 11.91 -4.23 -18.07
C ARG A 105 12.90 -5.18 -18.71
N LYS A 106 14.15 -4.73 -18.90
CA LYS A 106 15.22 -5.52 -19.54
C LYS A 106 14.78 -6.14 -20.89
N GLY A 107 14.01 -5.40 -21.69
CA GLY A 107 13.53 -5.84 -23.00
C GLY A 107 12.42 -6.90 -22.96
N LYS A 108 11.83 -7.19 -21.79
CA LYS A 108 10.70 -8.13 -21.65
C LYS A 108 9.49 -7.43 -21.03
N VAL A 109 8.29 -7.84 -21.41
CA VAL A 109 7.04 -7.41 -20.77
C VAL A 109 7.02 -7.94 -19.33
N LEU A 110 6.60 -7.11 -18.39
CA LEU A 110 6.46 -7.51 -16.99
C LEU A 110 5.41 -8.62 -16.83
N MET A 111 5.61 -9.48 -15.83
CA MET A 111 4.59 -10.45 -15.45
C MET A 111 3.30 -9.73 -14.99
N PRO A 112 2.10 -10.28 -15.28
CA PRO A 112 0.86 -9.74 -14.76
C PRO A 112 0.86 -9.69 -13.23
N LEU A 113 0.34 -8.62 -12.65
CA LEU A 113 0.18 -8.51 -11.20
C LEU A 113 -0.81 -9.56 -10.69
N ASN A 114 -0.38 -10.39 -9.74
CA ASN A 114 -1.22 -11.38 -9.04
C ASN A 114 -1.32 -11.11 -7.53
N THR A 115 -0.38 -10.35 -6.96
CA THR A 115 -0.25 -10.19 -5.51
C THR A 115 -0.13 -8.72 -5.15
N PHE A 116 -1.05 -8.24 -4.31
CA PHE A 116 -0.96 -6.94 -3.66
C PHE A 116 -0.71 -7.16 -2.17
N VAL A 117 0.38 -6.58 -1.67
CA VAL A 117 0.74 -6.61 -0.25
C VAL A 117 0.51 -5.21 0.31
N ILE A 118 -0.54 -5.05 1.11
CA ILE A 118 -0.77 -3.82 1.87
C ILE A 118 0.06 -3.91 3.16
N LYS A 119 0.94 -2.92 3.37
CA LYS A 119 1.78 -2.81 4.55
C LYS A 119 1.33 -1.61 5.37
N THR A 120 0.98 -1.85 6.63
CA THR A 120 0.50 -0.86 7.60
C THR A 120 1.05 -1.24 8.97
N ASP A 121 1.22 -0.24 9.85
CA ASP A 121 1.50 -0.40 11.27
C ASP A 121 0.23 -0.49 12.13
N SER A 122 -0.96 -0.33 11.53
CA SER A 122 -2.24 -0.42 12.21
C SER A 122 -2.67 -1.87 12.44
N GLU A 123 -2.40 -2.39 13.66
CA GLU A 123 -2.93 -3.70 14.09
C GLU A 123 -4.46 -3.75 13.97
N TYR A 124 -5.13 -2.64 14.29
CA TYR A 124 -6.58 -2.50 14.15
C TYR A 124 -7.03 -2.82 12.71
N LEU A 125 -6.36 -2.25 11.70
CA LEU A 125 -6.71 -2.49 10.30
C LEU A 125 -6.44 -3.95 9.90
N VAL A 126 -5.29 -4.50 10.29
CA VAL A 126 -4.92 -5.88 9.99
C VAL A 126 -5.98 -6.84 10.53
N ARG A 127 -6.27 -6.76 11.84
CA ARG A 127 -7.23 -7.66 12.50
C ARG A 127 -8.66 -7.43 12.03
N SER A 128 -9.03 -6.18 11.73
CA SER A 128 -10.33 -5.87 11.13
C SER A 128 -10.55 -6.66 9.86
N LEU A 129 -9.56 -6.75 8.98
CA LEU A 129 -9.70 -7.44 7.68
C LEU A 129 -9.49 -8.96 7.76
N THR A 130 -8.57 -9.43 8.59
CA THR A 130 -8.19 -10.86 8.62
C THR A 130 -8.95 -11.68 9.65
N GLU A 131 -9.42 -11.08 10.74
CA GLU A 131 -10.04 -11.79 11.87
C GLU A 131 -11.50 -11.38 12.12
N TRP A 132 -11.78 -10.08 12.13
CA TRP A 132 -13.06 -9.57 12.63
C TRP A 132 -14.13 -9.43 11.55
N LEU A 133 -13.78 -8.94 10.35
CA LEU A 133 -14.72 -8.80 9.24
C LEU A 133 -15.46 -10.11 8.91
N PRO A 134 -14.80 -11.29 8.88
CA PRO A 134 -15.53 -12.56 8.70
C PRO A 134 -16.56 -12.82 9.81
N LYS A 135 -16.24 -12.46 11.06
CA LYS A 135 -17.13 -12.62 12.22
C LYS A 135 -18.30 -11.64 12.19
N TRP A 136 -18.05 -10.36 11.87
CA TRP A 136 -19.08 -9.35 11.73
C TRP A 136 -20.08 -9.71 10.63
N LYS A 137 -19.59 -10.16 9.47
CA LYS A 137 -20.46 -10.66 8.39
C LYS A 137 -21.35 -11.83 8.80
N LYS A 138 -20.91 -12.63 9.77
CA LYS A 138 -21.68 -13.76 10.30
C LYS A 138 -22.73 -13.33 11.33
N ASN A 139 -22.49 -12.24 12.06
CA ASN A 139 -23.24 -11.91 13.28
C ASN A 139 -24.10 -10.63 13.19
N GLY A 140 -23.95 -9.80 12.15
CA GLY A 140 -24.65 -8.51 12.04
C GLY A 140 -24.10 -7.46 13.00
#